data_AF-A0A134AD13-F1
#
_entry.id   AF-A0A134AD13-F1
#
_cell.length_a   1.000
_cell.length_b   1.000
_cell.length_c   1.000
_cell.angle_alpha   90.00
_cell.angle_beta   90.00
_cell.angle_gamma   90.00
#
_symmetry.space_group_name_H-M   'P 1'
#
loop_
_entity.id
_entity.type
_entity.pdbx_description
1 polymer ?
#
loop_
_entity_poly.entity_id
_entity_poly.type
_entity_poly.pdbx_seq_one_letter_code
_entity_poly.pdbx_strand_id
1 'polypeptide(L)' 'MPAWGTKYEHPTEAVRTIDVPVVNIGTVGYDGHKVTERVDMDYTFRVVPEMVYGTVKKFWDRTIEIRYVL' A
#
# COMPACT_ATOMS: atom_id res chain seq x y z
N MET A 1 8.22 18.28 -7.79
CA MET A 1 7.34 19.05 -6.89
C MET A 1 7.61 20.53 -7.11
N PRO A 2 6.57 21.37 -7.28
CA PRO A 2 6.75 22.81 -7.20
C PRO A 2 7.43 23.17 -5.87
N ALA A 3 8.43 24.05 -5.90
CA ALA A 3 9.13 24.49 -4.70
C ALA A 3 9.45 25.98 -4.84
N TRP A 4 9.30 26.74 -3.75
CA TRP A 4 9.71 28.12 -3.65
C TRP A 4 10.78 28.22 -2.56
N GLY A 5 11.97 28.71 -2.89
CA GLY A 5 13.14 28.62 -2.01
C GLY A 5 13.85 27.27 -2.15
N THR A 6 13.89 26.46 -1.09
CA THR A 6 14.59 25.18 -1.09
C THR A 6 13.72 24.07 -1.65
N LYS A 7 14.30 23.24 -2.54
CA LYS A 7 13.64 22.05 -3.07
C LYS A 7 13.75 20.92 -2.04
N TYR A 8 12.65 20.20 -1.81
CA TYR A 8 12.71 18.93 -1.09
C TYR A 8 13.55 17.92 -1.88
N GLU A 9 14.59 17.39 -1.24
CA GLU A 9 15.37 16.28 -1.75
C GLU A 9 14.79 14.98 -1.20
N HIS A 10 14.32 14.10 -2.08
CA HIS A 10 13.80 12.81 -1.69
C HIS A 10 14.96 11.88 -1.29
N PRO A 11 14.95 11.29 -0.07
CA PRO A 11 16.08 10.53 0.47
C PRO A 11 16.15 9.12 -0.15
N THR A 12 16.39 9.07 -1.45
CA THR A 12 16.28 7.86 -2.27
C THR A 12 17.22 6.75 -1.77
N GLU A 13 18.45 7.10 -1.39
CA GLU A 13 19.41 6.12 -0.85
C GLU A 13 18.94 5.54 0.49
N ALA A 14 18.39 6.36 1.39
CA ALA A 14 17.87 5.88 2.66
C ALA A 14 16.60 5.04 2.50
N VAL A 15 15.76 5.32 1.50
CA VAL A 15 14.59 4.47 1.19
C VAL A 15 15.04 3.12 0.64
N ARG A 16 16.08 3.08 -0.19
CA ARG A 16 16.63 1.85 -0.77
C ARG A 16 17.25 0.90 0.27
N THR A 17 17.70 1.39 1.43
CA THR A 17 18.21 0.50 2.49
C THR A 17 17.09 -0.28 3.19
N ILE A 18 15.83 0.11 3.02
CA ILE A 18 14.67 -0.63 3.51
C ILE A 18 14.37 -1.75 2.50
N ASP A 19 15.11 -2.86 2.63
CA ASP A 19 14.97 -4.06 1.79
C ASP A 19 14.02 -5.07 2.45
N VAL A 20 12.72 -4.84 2.31
CA VAL A 20 11.66 -5.71 2.82
C VAL A 20 10.69 -6.07 1.69
N PRO A 21 10.03 -7.24 1.73
CA PRO A 21 8.98 -7.55 0.78
C PRO A 21 7.81 -6.57 0.95
N VAL A 22 7.42 -5.89 -0.13
CA VAL A 22 6.30 -4.94 -0.15
C VAL A 22 5.21 -5.41 -1.10
N VAL A 23 3.96 -5.24 -0.69
CA VAL A 23 2.78 -5.42 -1.54
C VAL A 23 1.92 -4.15 -1.46
N ASN A 24 1.51 -3.64 -2.63
CA ASN A 24 0.57 -2.52 -2.72
C ASN A 24 -0.80 -3.07 -3.07
N ILE A 25 -1.79 -2.81 -2.22
CA ILE A 25 -3.20 -3.15 -2.46
C ILE A 25 -3.95 -1.83 -2.59
N GLY A 26 -4.72 -1.69 -3.66
CA GLY A 26 -5.39 -0.44 -3.97
C GLY A 26 -6.62 -0.64 -4.83
N THR A 27 -7.30 0.48 -5.07
CA THR A 27 -8.55 0.56 -5.82
C THR A 27 -8.29 0.66 -7.32
N VAL A 28 -9.35 0.45 -8.10
CA VAL A 28 -9.37 0.84 -9.51
C VAL A 28 -10.14 2.15 -9.62
N GLY A 29 -9.51 3.16 -10.22
CA GLY A 29 -10.08 4.47 -10.36
C GLY A 29 -9.67 5.17 -11.65
N TYR A 30 -10.26 6.34 -11.86
CA TYR A 30 -10.02 7.19 -13.02
C TYR A 30 -9.91 8.65 -12.57
N ASP A 31 -9.19 9.46 -13.35
CA ASP A 31 -8.96 10.89 -13.07
C ASP A 31 -8.21 11.17 -11.75
N GLY A 32 -7.22 10.34 -11.42
CA GLY A 32 -6.35 10.57 -10.27
C GLY A 32 -5.74 11.97 -10.26
N HIS A 33 -5.82 12.62 -9.10
CA HIS A 33 -5.36 13.99 -8.84
C HIS A 33 -6.14 15.08 -9.60
N LYS A 34 -7.36 14.79 -10.05
CA LYS A 34 -8.29 15.78 -10.62
C LYS A 34 -9.55 15.89 -9.76
N VAL A 35 -10.30 16.98 -9.91
CA VAL A 35 -11.59 17.16 -9.21
C VAL A 35 -12.68 16.16 -9.62
N THR A 36 -12.48 15.46 -10.75
CA THR A 36 -13.37 14.40 -11.26
C THR A 36 -12.91 12.98 -10.88
N GLU A 37 -11.97 12.88 -9.94
CA GLU A 37 -11.46 11.60 -9.43
C GLU A 37 -12.61 10.73 -8.92
N ARG A 38 -12.60 9.45 -9.33
CA ARG A 38 -13.63 8.47 -8.97
C ARG A 38 -13.07 7.07 -9.01
N VAL A 39 -13.74 6.18 -8.30
CA VAL A 39 -13.36 4.77 -8.17
C VAL A 39 -14.51 3.85 -8.56
N ASP A 40 -14.19 2.61 -8.88
CA ASP A 40 -15.20 1.54 -8.88
C ASP A 40 -15.66 1.32 -7.43
N MET A 41 -16.93 1.63 -7.15
CA MET A 41 -17.48 1.62 -5.79
C MET A 41 -17.53 0.21 -5.20
N ASP A 42 -17.95 -0.78 -5.98
CA ASP A 42 -18.11 -2.15 -5.48
C ASP A 42 -16.73 -2.77 -5.19
N TYR A 43 -15.80 -2.64 -6.11
CA TYR A 43 -14.44 -3.12 -5.91
C TYR A 43 -13.76 -2.41 -4.73
N THR A 44 -13.89 -1.08 -4.65
CA THR A 44 -13.22 -0.28 -3.62
C THR A 44 -13.77 -0.51 -2.23
N PHE A 45 -15.09 -0.54 -2.05
CA PHE A 45 -15.69 -0.55 -0.73
C PHE A 45 -16.07 -1.96 -0.24
N ARG A 46 -16.03 -2.96 -1.12
CA ARG A 46 -16.25 -4.38 -0.75
C ARG A 46 -14.99 -5.22 -0.90
N VAL A 47 -14.40 -5.26 -2.09
CA VAL A 47 -13.31 -6.20 -2.41
C VAL A 47 -11.98 -5.79 -1.78
N VAL A 48 -11.59 -4.52 -1.88
CA VAL A 48 -10.30 -4.05 -1.34
C VAL A 48 -10.19 -4.24 0.17
N PRO A 49 -11.20 -3.90 1.01
CA PRO A 49 -11.17 -4.17 2.44
C PRO A 49 -11.03 -5.66 2.78
N GLU A 50 -11.78 -6.53 2.09
CA GLU A 50 -11.69 -7.99 2.27
C GLU A 50 -10.30 -8.52 1.89
N MET A 51 -9.71 -8.00 0.81
CA MET A 51 -8.37 -8.38 0.38
C MET A 51 -7.29 -7.95 1.38
N VAL A 52 -7.37 -6.72 1.90
CA VAL A 52 -6.44 -6.23 2.94
C VAL A 52 -6.56 -7.08 4.20
N TYR A 53 -7.78 -7.30 4.70
CA TYR A 53 -8.02 -8.12 5.88
C TYR A 53 -7.51 -9.56 5.69
N GLY A 54 -7.84 -10.20 4.57
CA GLY A 54 -7.39 -11.54 4.25
C GLY A 54 -5.87 -11.66 4.14
N THR A 55 -5.21 -10.65 3.57
CA THR A 55 -3.76 -10.60 3.44
C THR A 55 -3.08 -10.52 4.81
N VAL A 56 -3.53 -9.59 5.66
CA VAL A 56 -3.00 -9.42 7.02
C VAL A 56 -3.22 -10.69 7.84
N LYS A 57 -4.44 -11.23 7.83
CA LYS A 57 -4.77 -12.46 8.55
C LYS A 57 -3.88 -13.63 8.12
N LYS A 58 -3.70 -13.83 6.81
CA LYS A 58 -2.86 -14.91 6.28
C LYS A 58 -1.40 -14.78 6.70
N PHE A 59 -0.83 -13.58 6.72
CA PHE A 59 0.53 -13.37 7.21
C PHE A 59 0.64 -13.56 8.73
N TRP A 60 -0.38 -13.14 9.47
CA TRP A 60 -0.45 -13.35 10.92
C TRP A 60 -0.45 -14.84 11.27
N ASP A 61 -1.34 -15.61 10.63
CA ASP A 61 -1.48 -17.06 10.87
C ASP A 61 -0.20 -17.83 10.48
N ARG A 62 0.45 -17.47 9.37
CA ARG A 62 1.75 -18.06 8.99
C ARG A 62 2.88 -17.73 9.96
N THR A 63 2.87 -16.52 10.52
CA THR A 63 3.88 -16.11 11.51
C THR A 63 3.70 -16.89 12.82
N ILE A 64 2.44 -17.16 13.20
CA ILE A 64 2.10 -18.04 14.31
C ILE A 64 2.62 -19.46 14.02
N GLU A 65 2.28 -20.07 12.88
CA GLU A 65 2.76 -21.41 12.51
C GLU A 65 4.29 -21.55 12.62
N ILE A 66 5.06 -20.61 12.08
CA ILE A 66 6.52 -20.63 12.16
C ILE A 66 7.02 -20.62 13.62
N ARG A 67 6.33 -19.92 14.53
CA ARG A 67 6.70 -19.84 15.95
C ARG A 67 6.35 -21.08 16.76
N TYR A 68 5.46 -21.96 16.27
CA TYR A 68 5.10 -23.20 16.96
C TYR A 68 5.83 -24.45 16.39
N VAL A 69 6.52 -24.31 15.25
CA VAL A 69 7.31 -25.39 14.62
C VAL A 69 8.81 -25.29 14.95
N LEU A 70 9.25 -24.17 15.52
CA LEU A 70 10.58 -23.97 16.14
C LEU A 70 10.47 -24.10 17.66
#